data_AF-A0A1Y5TTY0-F1
#
_entry.id   AF-A0A1Y5TTY0-F1
#
_cell.length_a   1.000
_cell.length_b   1.000
_cell.length_c   1.000
_cell.angle_alpha   90.00
_cell.angle_beta   90.00
_cell.angle_gamma   90.00
#
_symmetry.space_group_name_H-M   'P 1'
#
loop_
_entity.id
_entity.type
_entity.pdbx_description
1 polymer ?
#
loop_
_entity_poly.entity_id
_entity_poly.type
_entity_poly.pdbx_seq_one_letter_code
_entity_poly.pdbx_strand_id
1 'polypeptide(L)' 'MQKLTKDTLTGICTQMASHDWRETEINELVDPQLGIITGFQELLDELEVLRKFDLGTTPPALTVQKR' A
#
# COMPACT_ATOMS: atom_id res chain seq x y z
N MET A 1 5.61 3.56 -8.00
CA MET A 1 5.03 4.86 -7.55
C MET A 1 6.14 5.70 -6.91
N GLN A 2 5.92 6.99 -6.60
CA GLN A 2 6.90 7.73 -5.77
C GLN A 2 7.02 7.09 -4.39
N LYS A 3 8.22 7.16 -3.78
CA LYS A 3 8.45 6.60 -2.44
C LYS A 3 7.55 7.33 -1.43
N LEU A 4 6.79 6.55 -0.65
CA LEU A 4 5.92 7.14 0.37
C LEU A 4 6.74 7.73 1.51
N THR A 5 6.33 8.92 1.94
CA THR A 5 6.87 9.56 3.13
C THR A 5 6.05 9.16 4.36
N LYS A 6 6.68 9.24 5.53
CA LYS A 6 5.99 9.05 6.82
C LYS A 6 4.77 9.96 6.94
N ASP A 7 4.88 11.22 6.53
CA ASP A 7 3.78 12.18 6.59
C ASP A 7 2.59 11.74 5.74
N THR A 8 2.86 11.18 4.56
CA THR A 8 1.81 10.65 3.67
C THR A 8 1.08 9.49 4.31
N LEU A 9 1.83 8.52 4.88
CA LEU A 9 1.23 7.37 5.56
C LEU A 9 0.48 7.76 6.82
N THR A 10 1.02 8.70 7.60
CA THR A 10 0.36 9.24 8.79
C THR A 10 -0.97 9.90 8.42
N GLY A 11 -0.99 10.69 7.34
CA GLY A 11 -2.21 11.30 6.82
C GLY A 11 -3.26 10.26 6.41
N ILE A 12 -2.86 9.21 5.70
CA ILE A 12 -3.74 8.10 5.29
C ILE A 12 -4.30 7.37 6.52
N CYS A 13 -3.45 6.98 7.48
CA CYS A 13 -3.87 6.31 8.70
C CYS A 13 -4.85 7.17 9.50
N THR A 14 -4.61 8.48 9.60
CA THR A 14 -5.49 9.40 10.33
C THR A 14 -6.86 9.56 9.66
N GLN A 15 -6.91 9.52 8.33
CA GLN A 15 -8.14 9.78 7.56
C GLN A 15 -8.93 8.51 7.25
N MET A 16 -8.28 7.34 7.19
CA MET A 16 -8.87 6.11 6.67
C MET A 16 -8.89 4.94 7.65
N ALA A 17 -8.13 4.97 8.76
CA ALA A 17 -8.04 3.82 9.65
C ALA A 17 -9.06 3.87 10.80
N SER A 18 -9.77 2.75 10.99
CA SER A 18 -10.65 2.50 12.14
C SER A 18 -9.91 2.09 13.42
N HIS A 19 -8.58 1.96 13.35
CA HIS A 19 -7.70 1.54 14.45
C HIS A 19 -6.47 2.43 14.55
N ASP A 20 -6.02 2.69 15.78
CA ASP A 20 -4.83 3.49 16.04
C ASP A 20 -3.57 2.76 15.55
N TRP A 21 -2.73 3.49 14.81
CA TRP A 21 -1.42 3.04 14.39
C TRP A 21 -0.35 3.58 15.33
N ARG A 22 0.58 2.72 15.75
CA ARG A 22 1.74 3.17 16.51
C ARG A 22 2.76 3.77 15.56
N GLU A 23 3.47 4.79 16.05
CA GLU A 23 4.50 5.48 15.26
C GLU A 23 5.59 4.53 14.76
N THR A 24 5.94 3.51 15.55
CA THR A 24 6.91 2.48 15.18
C THR A 24 6.48 1.67 13.97
N GLU A 25 5.18 1.38 13.84
CA GLU A 25 4.62 0.61 12.71
C GLU A 25 4.67 1.44 11.42
N ILE A 26 4.39 2.74 11.50
CA ILE A 26 4.50 3.64 10.36
C ILE A 26 5.98 3.81 9.94
N ASN A 27 6.89 3.89 10.91
CA ASN A 27 8.32 3.99 10.64
C ASN A 27 8.85 2.75 9.92
N GLU A 28 8.42 1.54 10.31
CA GLU A 28 8.82 0.30 9.63
C GLU A 28 8.41 0.25 8.16
N LEU A 29 7.29 0.88 7.78
CA LEU A 29 6.84 0.94 6.39
C LEU A 29 7.70 1.86 5.50
N VAL A 30 8.42 2.81 6.10
CA VAL A 30 9.23 3.82 5.38
C VAL A 30 10.73 3.53 5.47
N ASP A 31 11.18 3.07 6.64
CA ASP A 31 12.58 2.81 7.00
C ASP A 31 12.72 1.50 7.81
N PRO A 32 12.96 0.37 7.12
CA PRO A 32 12.98 -0.97 7.71
C PRO A 32 14.28 -1.22 8.49
N GLN A 33 14.20 -1.51 9.79
CA GLN A 33 15.41 -1.63 10.63
C GLN A 33 15.84 -3.06 10.99
N LEU A 34 14.97 -4.08 10.83
CA LEU A 34 15.22 -5.45 11.36
C LEU A 34 15.28 -6.57 10.31
N GLY A 35 15.43 -6.26 9.03
CA GLY A 35 15.59 -7.27 7.98
C GLY A 35 14.35 -8.14 7.70
N ILE A 36 13.21 -7.82 8.32
CA ILE A 36 11.91 -8.29 7.89
C ILE A 36 11.62 -7.57 6.58
N ILE A 37 11.50 -8.32 5.48
CA ILE A 37 11.29 -7.81 4.13
C ILE A 37 10.06 -6.90 4.12
N THR A 38 10.28 -5.60 4.21
CA THR A 38 9.25 -4.57 4.06
C THR A 38 9.07 -4.32 2.57
N GLY A 39 8.49 -5.30 1.89
CA GLY A 39 8.14 -5.21 0.47
C GLY A 39 7.01 -4.23 0.19
N PHE A 40 6.75 -3.24 1.06
CA PHE A 40 5.66 -2.30 0.87
C PHE A 40 5.94 -1.36 -0.31
N GLN A 41 7.16 -0.83 -0.42
CA GLN A 41 7.56 -0.06 -1.59
C GLN A 41 7.57 -0.94 -2.85
N GLU A 42 8.07 -2.17 -2.74
CA GLU A 42 8.08 -3.15 -3.84
C GLU A 42 6.66 -3.46 -4.33
N LEU A 43 5.71 -3.68 -3.41
CA LEU A 43 4.29 -3.85 -3.69
C LEU A 43 3.71 -2.64 -4.42
N LEU A 44 4.01 -1.41 -3.98
CA LEU A 44 3.54 -0.20 -4.66
C LEU A 44 4.13 -0.06 -6.07
N ASP A 45 5.33 -0.58 -6.29
CA ASP A 45 5.95 -0.59 -7.61
C ASP A 45 5.34 -1.69 -8.51
N GLU A 46 5.01 -2.86 -7.96
CA GLU A 46 4.22 -3.89 -8.66
C GLU A 46 2.81 -3.39 -9.03
N LEU A 47 2.12 -2.71 -8.11
CA LEU A 47 0.81 -2.08 -8.38
C LEU A 47 0.90 -0.99 -9.45
N GLU A 48 1.99 -0.22 -9.49
CA GLU A 48 2.23 0.78 -10.52
C GLU A 48 2.37 0.15 -11.91
N VAL A 49 2.95 -1.05 -12.00
CA VAL A 49 2.99 -1.82 -13.25
C VAL A 49 1.58 -2.22 -13.68
N LEU A 50 0.77 -2.75 -12.75
CA LEU A 50 -0.62 -3.12 -13.03
C LEU A 50 -1.49 -1.93 -13.44
N ARG A 51 -1.28 -0.76 -12.83
CA ARG A 51 -2.00 0.48 -13.17
C ARG A 51 -1.85 0.89 -14.64
N LYS A 52 -0.73 0.53 -15.27
CA LYS A 52 -0.46 0.87 -16.67
C LYS A 52 -1.14 -0.08 -17.66
N PHE A 53 -1.74 -1.16 -17.17
CA PHE A 53 -2.45 -2.10 -18.02
C PHE A 53 -3.82 -1.51 -18.39
N ASP A 54 -4.03 -1.27 -19.68
CA ASP A 54 -5.34 -0.86 -20.18
C ASP A 54 -6.30 -2.05 -20.13
N LEU A 55 -7.31 -1.94 -19.27
CA LEU A 55 -8.35 -2.96 -19.15
C LEU A 55 -9.38 -2.86 -20.28
N GLY A 56 -9.39 -1.77 -21.06
CA GLY A 56 -10.33 -1.55 -22.17
C GLY A 56 -11.78 -1.68 -21.69
N THR A 57 -12.54 -2.61 -22.28
CA THR A 57 -13.93 -2.91 -21.92
C THR A 57 -14.05 -4.07 -20.92
N THR A 58 -12.94 -4.54 -20.34
CA THR A 58 -12.95 -5.65 -19.37
C THR A 58 -13.74 -5.21 -18.13
N PRO A 59 -14.89 -5.85 -17.84
CA PRO A 59 -15.68 -5.48 -16.68
C PRO A 59 -14.89 -5.81 -15.40
N PRO A 60 -15.12 -5.08 -14.29
CA PRO A 60 -14.58 -5.46 -12.99
C PRO A 60 -14.91 -6.92 -12.71
N ALA A 61 -14.00 -7.65 -12.05
CA ALA A 61 -14.27 -9.03 -11.65
C ALA A 61 -15.45 -9.05 -10.65
N LEU A 62 -16.67 -9.21 -11.15
CA LEU A 62 -17.93 -9.18 -10.39
C LEU A 62 -18.05 -10.36 -9.41
N THR A 63 -17.12 -11.33 -9.47
CA THR A 63 -17.14 -12.57 -8.70
C THR A 63 -15.80 -12.86 -8.06
N VAL A 64 -15.35 -12.00 -7.15
CA VAL A 64 -14.42 -12.43 -6.09
C VAL A 64 -15.27 -12.79 -4.88
N GLN A 65 -15.70 -14.05 -4.79
CA GLN A 65 -16.27 -14.57 -3.55
C GLN A 65 -15.12 -14.76 -2.55
N LYS A 66 -15.13 -14.00 -1.46
CA LYS A 66 -14.29 -14.27 -0.29
C LYS A 66 -14.56 -15.71 0.15
N ARG A 67 -13.55 -16.58 0.08
CA ARG A 67 -13.57 -17.84 0.82
C ARG A 67 -13.36 -17.56 2.30
#